data_AF-A0A528BF14-F1
#
_entry.id   AF-A0A528BF14-F1
#
_cell.length_a   1.000
_cell.length_b   1.000
_cell.length_c   1.000
_cell.angle_alpha   90.00
_cell.angle_beta   90.00
_cell.angle_gamma   90.00
#
_symmetry.space_group_name_H-M   'P 1'
#
loop_
_entity.id
_entity.type
_entity.pdbx_description
1 polymer ?
#
loop_
_entity_poly.entity_id
_entity_poly.type
_entity_poly.pdbx_seq_one_letter_code
_entity_poly.pdbx_strand_id
1 'polypeptide(L)'
;TNLYQETLFVGGLVLAVFLAMDIILHHREAGAPKIKDPTPDTKVRIRGLANVPLLAGVIGAILLSATWKPGVAFSVQGVSLELQNLVRDAIILALAFLSLAVSHKSHRQANNFHWEPIAEVAKLFAGIFICIVPVIAILRSGADGALAPLVSLVSSPTGEPSDLAYFWMTGALSSFLDNAPTYLVFFELAGGDPQHLMTTFASTLAAISAGAVFMGANT
;
A
#
# COMPACT_ATOMS: atom_id res chain seq x y z
N THR A 1 -12.96 11.64 -10.12
CA THR A 1 -12.27 11.42 -11.42
C THR A 1 -11.52 10.12 -11.33
N ASN A 2 -11.57 9.23 -12.34
CA ASN A 2 -10.89 7.92 -12.27
C ASN A 2 -9.49 7.99 -12.89
N LEU A 3 -8.46 7.52 -12.18
CA LEU A 3 -7.04 7.56 -12.61
C LEU A 3 -6.64 6.52 -13.67
N TYR A 4 -7.61 5.88 -14.33
CA TYR A 4 -7.34 4.72 -15.17
C TYR A 4 -6.59 5.11 -16.46
N GLN A 5 -6.84 6.30 -17.01
CA GLN A 5 -6.18 6.76 -18.24
C GLN A 5 -4.70 7.05 -17.96
N GLU A 6 -4.43 7.76 -16.86
CA GLU A 6 -3.10 8.10 -16.38
C GLU A 6 -2.32 6.83 -16.03
N THR A 7 -2.95 5.88 -15.34
CA THR A 7 -2.34 4.58 -14.99
C THR A 7 -2.01 3.78 -16.25
N LEU A 8 -2.91 3.70 -17.23
CA LEU A 8 -2.66 3.00 -18.49
C LEU A 8 -1.54 3.67 -19.29
N PHE A 9 -1.49 4.99 -19.31
CA PHE A 9 -0.44 5.74 -20.00
C PHE A 9 0.93 5.46 -19.38
N VAL A 10 1.07 5.62 -18.06
CA VAL A 10 2.33 5.37 -17.34
C VAL A 10 2.73 3.90 -17.44
N GLY A 11 1.80 2.97 -17.18
CA GLY A 11 2.06 1.53 -17.28
C GLY A 11 2.46 1.12 -18.70
N GLY A 12 1.78 1.62 -19.72
CA GLY A 12 2.12 1.39 -21.12
C GLY A 12 3.49 1.94 -21.49
N LEU A 13 3.83 3.15 -21.04
CA LEU A 13 5.13 3.76 -21.28
C LEU A 13 6.26 2.96 -20.63
N VAL A 14 6.12 2.56 -19.36
CA VAL A 14 7.11 1.75 -18.65
C VAL A 14 7.31 0.41 -19.34
N LEU A 15 6.22 -0.27 -19.74
CA LEU A 15 6.30 -1.53 -20.48
C LEU A 15 6.97 -1.35 -21.85
N ALA A 16 6.69 -0.26 -22.56
CA ALA A 16 7.32 0.03 -23.84
C ALA A 16 8.82 0.29 -23.70
N VAL A 17 9.24 1.06 -22.69
CA VAL A 17 10.66 1.31 -22.37
C VAL A 17 11.36 0.01 -21.98
N PHE A 18 10.73 -0.78 -21.10
CA PHE A 18 11.24 -2.10 -20.70
C PHE A 18 11.45 -2.99 -21.92
N LEU A 19 10.45 -3.12 -22.79
CA LEU A 19 10.54 -3.94 -24.00
C LEU A 19 11.61 -3.45 -24.96
N ALA A 20 11.72 -2.13 -25.15
CA ALA A 20 12.75 -1.55 -26.00
C ALA A 20 14.17 -1.84 -25.46
N MET A 21 14.37 -1.67 -24.15
CA MET A 21 15.63 -2.01 -23.49
C MET A 21 15.96 -3.50 -23.62
N ASP A 22 14.99 -4.37 -23.32
CA ASP A 22 15.15 -5.82 -23.38
C ASP A 22 15.55 -6.26 -24.79
N ILE A 23 14.87 -5.75 -25.83
CA ILE A 23 15.21 -6.04 -27.24
C ILE A 23 16.62 -5.52 -27.60
N ILE A 24 16.97 -4.29 -27.21
CA ILE A 24 18.30 -3.71 -27.52
C ILE A 24 19.41 -4.53 -26.85
N LEU A 25 19.24 -4.87 -25.57
CA LEU A 25 20.20 -5.67 -24.82
C LEU A 25 20.31 -7.08 -25.39
N HIS A 26 19.17 -7.73 -25.68
CA HIS A 26 19.12 -9.04 -26.30
C HIS A 26 19.85 -9.08 -27.65
N HIS A 27 19.66 -8.05 -28.49
CA HIS A 27 20.38 -7.93 -29.76
C HIS A 27 21.89 -7.65 -29.58
N ARG A 28 22.29 -6.91 -28.55
CA ARG A 28 23.72 -6.67 -28.23
C ARG A 28 24.41 -7.93 -27.73
N GLU A 29 23.67 -8.82 -27.07
CA GLU A 29 24.14 -10.12 -26.61
C GLU A 29 24.16 -11.18 -27.72
N ALA A 30 23.60 -10.86 -28.90
CA ALA A 30 23.61 -11.75 -30.07
C ALA A 30 25.06 -11.98 -30.56
N GLY A 31 25.68 -13.05 -30.08
CA GLY A 31 27.07 -13.42 -30.39
C GLY A 31 27.90 -13.80 -29.14
N ALA A 32 27.40 -13.50 -27.94
CA ALA A 32 27.99 -14.04 -26.72
C ALA A 32 27.88 -15.58 -26.72
N PRO A 33 28.88 -16.30 -26.18
CA PRO A 33 28.80 -17.74 -26.05
C PRO A 33 27.53 -18.09 -25.26
N LYS A 34 26.67 -18.94 -25.81
CA LYS A 34 25.49 -19.45 -25.10
C LYS A 34 25.98 -20.12 -23.83
N ILE A 35 25.81 -19.46 -22.69
CA ILE A 35 25.99 -20.11 -21.39
C ILE A 35 24.95 -21.22 -21.37
N LYS A 36 25.40 -22.47 -21.43
CA LYS A 36 24.49 -23.62 -21.28
C LYS A 36 23.85 -23.47 -19.91
N ASP A 37 22.53 -23.30 -19.91
CA ASP A 37 21.76 -23.32 -18.67
C ASP A 37 22.07 -24.67 -17.97
N PRO A 38 22.71 -24.64 -16.78
CA PRO A 38 22.97 -25.86 -16.03
C PRO A 38 21.68 -26.43 -15.41
N THR A 39 20.57 -25.69 -15.48
CA THR A 39 19.27 -26.08 -14.94
C THR A 39 18.65 -27.16 -15.83
N PRO A 40 18.29 -28.33 -15.28
CA PRO A 40 17.64 -29.38 -16.06
C PRO A 40 16.27 -28.92 -16.59
N ASP A 41 16.00 -29.18 -17.87
CA ASP A 41 14.69 -28.98 -18.49
C ASP A 41 13.63 -29.74 -17.69
N THR A 42 12.89 -29.02 -16.86
CA THR A 42 11.84 -29.56 -16.00
C THR A 42 10.50 -28.94 -16.38
N LYS A 43 9.45 -29.77 -16.39
CA LYS A 43 8.10 -29.27 -16.67
C LYS A 43 7.71 -28.22 -15.62
N VAL A 44 7.36 -27.03 -16.06
CA VAL A 44 6.81 -25.96 -15.21
C VAL A 44 5.56 -26.49 -14.53
N ARG A 45 5.50 -26.39 -13.19
CA ARG A 45 4.36 -26.80 -12.37
C ARG A 45 4.04 -25.72 -11.36
N ILE A 46 2.76 -25.36 -11.26
CA ILE A 46 2.27 -24.46 -10.22
C ILE A 46 2.10 -25.26 -8.93
N ARG A 47 2.80 -24.86 -7.86
CA ARG A 47 2.70 -25.47 -6.53
C ARG A 47 1.99 -24.50 -5.57
N GLY A 48 1.24 -25.03 -4.60
CA GLY A 48 0.56 -24.20 -3.60
C GLY A 48 -0.83 -23.69 -4.00
N LEU A 49 -1.46 -24.29 -5.02
CA LEU A 49 -2.83 -23.94 -5.45
C LEU A 49 -3.88 -24.00 -4.32
N ALA A 50 -3.62 -24.79 -3.27
CA ALA A 50 -4.46 -24.86 -2.09
C ALA A 50 -4.60 -23.51 -1.34
N ASN A 51 -3.68 -22.57 -1.52
CA ASN A 51 -3.75 -21.23 -0.92
C ASN A 51 -4.60 -20.24 -1.74
N VAL A 52 -4.92 -20.54 -3.00
CA VAL A 52 -5.77 -19.68 -3.85
C VAL A 52 -7.17 -19.48 -3.24
N PRO A 53 -7.92 -20.54 -2.83
CA PRO A 53 -9.21 -20.33 -2.17
C PRO A 53 -9.08 -19.64 -0.81
N LEU A 54 -7.97 -19.83 -0.09
CA LEU A 54 -7.72 -19.13 1.18
C LEU A 54 -7.53 -17.63 0.96
N LEU A 55 -6.81 -17.24 -0.09
CA LEU A 55 -6.64 -15.84 -0.48
C LEU A 55 -7.97 -15.21 -0.91
N ALA A 56 -8.79 -15.93 -1.68
CA ALA A 56 -10.15 -15.50 -2.00
C ALA A 56 -11.00 -15.32 -0.72
N GLY A 57 -10.82 -16.18 0.28
CA GLY A 57 -11.44 -16.06 1.60
C GLY A 57 -11.02 -14.77 2.34
N VAL A 58 -9.75 -14.37 2.27
CA VAL A 58 -9.27 -13.10 2.84
C VAL A 58 -9.96 -11.91 2.18
N ILE A 59 -10.04 -11.90 0.85
CA ILE A 59 -10.78 -10.85 0.10
C ILE A 59 -12.25 -10.84 0.53
N GLY A 60 -12.88 -12.01 0.62
CA GLY A 60 -14.25 -12.16 1.09
C GLY A 60 -14.46 -11.61 2.50
N ALA A 61 -13.54 -11.85 3.43
CA ALA A 61 -13.60 -11.32 4.80
C ALA A 61 -13.53 -9.79 4.83
N ILE A 62 -12.67 -9.19 4.00
CA ILE A 62 -12.57 -7.74 3.86
C ILE A 62 -13.89 -7.15 3.33
N LEU A 63 -14.43 -7.73 2.25
CA LEU A 63 -15.71 -7.30 1.68
C LEU A 63 -16.90 -7.49 2.63
N LEU A 64 -16.89 -8.57 3.41
CA LEU A 64 -17.87 -8.82 4.47
C LEU A 64 -17.85 -7.67 5.49
N SER A 65 -16.67 -7.23 5.93
CA SER A 65 -16.59 -6.11 6.89
C SER A 65 -17.14 -4.78 6.35
N ALA A 66 -17.04 -4.56 5.04
CA ALA A 66 -17.55 -3.35 4.40
C ALA A 66 -19.08 -3.36 4.24
N THR A 67 -19.66 -4.54 4.01
CA THR A 67 -21.08 -4.72 3.65
C THR A 67 -21.95 -5.10 4.84
N TRP A 68 -21.44 -5.93 5.74
CA TRP A 68 -22.13 -6.35 6.94
C TRP A 68 -21.79 -5.43 8.12
N LYS A 69 -22.75 -4.57 8.48
CA LYS A 69 -22.63 -3.62 9.58
C LYS A 69 -23.70 -3.90 10.66
N PRO A 70 -23.44 -4.84 11.59
CA PRO A 70 -24.41 -5.24 12.60
C PRO A 70 -24.73 -4.15 13.64
N GLY A 71 -24.00 -3.03 13.65
CA GLY A 71 -24.20 -1.93 14.60
C GLY A 71 -23.76 -2.24 16.04
N VAL A 72 -23.09 -3.37 16.26
CA VAL A 72 -22.53 -3.76 17.56
C VAL A 72 -21.09 -3.29 17.64
N ALA A 73 -20.77 -2.55 18.70
CA ALA A 73 -19.42 -2.10 18.99
C ALA A 73 -19.08 -2.28 20.48
N PHE A 74 -17.82 -2.57 20.75
CA PHE A 74 -17.27 -2.74 22.09
C PHE A 74 -16.29 -1.61 22.37
N SER A 75 -16.43 -0.89 23.48
CA SER A 75 -15.46 0.13 23.86
C SER A 75 -14.38 -0.47 24.76
N VAL A 76 -13.12 -0.34 24.36
CA VAL A 76 -11.95 -0.76 25.14
C VAL A 76 -11.03 0.45 25.28
N GLN A 77 -10.83 0.93 26.51
CA GLN A 77 -9.98 2.10 26.80
C GLN A 77 -10.29 3.33 25.94
N GLY A 78 -11.57 3.56 25.63
CA GLY A 78 -12.02 4.69 24.78
C GLY A 78 -11.95 4.42 23.28
N VAL A 79 -11.45 3.27 22.84
CA VAL A 79 -11.44 2.85 21.43
C VAL A 79 -12.68 2.01 21.14
N SER A 80 -13.43 2.37 20.09
CA SER A 80 -14.60 1.61 19.63
C SER A 80 -14.18 0.50 18.67
N LEU A 81 -14.39 -0.75 19.06
CA LEU A 81 -14.14 -1.94 18.27
C LEU A 81 -15.45 -2.45 17.67
N GLU A 82 -15.63 -2.24 16.37
CA GLU A 82 -16.83 -2.72 15.68
C GLU A 82 -16.78 -4.24 15.46
N LEU A 83 -17.91 -4.91 15.66
CA LEU A 83 -18.00 -6.37 15.56
C LEU A 83 -17.56 -6.89 14.18
N GLN A 84 -17.91 -6.19 13.10
CA GLN A 84 -17.51 -6.57 11.75
C GLN A 84 -16.00 -6.59 11.54
N ASN A 85 -15.26 -5.68 12.19
CA ASN A 85 -13.80 -5.63 12.11
C ASN A 85 -13.17 -6.78 12.89
N LEU A 86 -13.69 -7.07 14.08
CA LEU A 86 -13.24 -8.21 14.90
C LEU A 86 -13.47 -9.55 14.18
N VAL A 87 -14.64 -9.72 13.55
CA VAL A 87 -14.95 -10.93 12.77
C VAL A 87 -14.03 -11.05 11.56
N ARG A 88 -13.82 -9.96 10.80
CA ARG A 88 -12.87 -9.95 9.68
C ARG A 88 -11.48 -10.39 10.12
N ASP A 89 -10.94 -9.79 11.18
CA ASP A 89 -9.59 -10.06 11.65
C ASP A 89 -9.47 -11.51 12.15
N ALA A 90 -10.49 -12.01 12.86
CA ALA A 90 -10.55 -13.41 13.27
C ALA A 90 -10.56 -14.39 12.07
N ILE A 91 -11.33 -14.08 11.01
CA ILE A 91 -11.36 -14.89 9.78
C ILE A 91 -9.99 -14.87 9.09
N ILE A 92 -9.37 -13.70 8.94
CA ILE A 92 -8.04 -13.57 8.31
C ILE A 92 -7.01 -14.38 9.08
N LEU A 93 -6.99 -14.28 10.41
CA LEU A 93 -6.09 -15.08 11.26
C LEU A 93 -6.36 -16.58 11.12
N ALA A 94 -7.62 -17.00 11.14
CA ALA A 94 -7.98 -18.41 10.94
C ALA A 94 -7.51 -18.93 9.58
N LEU A 95 -7.68 -18.16 8.51
CA LEU A 95 -7.20 -18.51 7.16
C LEU A 95 -5.66 -18.55 7.08
N ALA A 96 -4.97 -17.65 7.79
CA ALA A 96 -3.51 -17.68 7.88
C ALA A 96 -3.01 -18.96 8.57
N PHE A 97 -3.61 -19.36 9.71
CA PHE A 97 -3.26 -20.61 10.37
C PHE A 97 -3.63 -21.84 9.54
N LEU A 98 -4.78 -21.82 8.86
CA LEU A 98 -5.20 -22.88 7.95
C LEU A 98 -4.22 -23.02 6.78
N SER A 99 -3.71 -21.92 6.23
CA SER A 99 -2.69 -21.92 5.18
C SER A 99 -1.41 -22.65 5.63
N LEU A 100 -0.98 -22.47 6.88
CA LEU A 100 0.18 -23.19 7.44
C LEU A 100 -0.06 -24.71 7.54
N ALA A 101 -1.28 -25.11 7.88
CA ALA A 101 -1.66 -26.52 7.98
C ALA A 101 -1.78 -27.18 6.59
N VAL A 102 -2.37 -26.49 5.62
CA VAL A 102 -2.65 -27.02 4.27
C VAL A 102 -1.43 -26.95 3.34
N SER A 103 -0.58 -25.95 3.50
CA SER A 103 0.64 -25.82 2.69
C SER A 103 1.67 -26.88 3.08
N HIS A 104 2.22 -27.59 2.10
CA HIS A 104 3.33 -28.52 2.33
C HIS A 104 4.58 -27.79 2.84
N LYS A 105 5.28 -28.38 3.82
CA LYS A 105 6.53 -27.83 4.38
C LYS A 105 7.60 -27.58 3.30
N SER A 106 7.69 -28.46 2.30
CA SER A 106 8.63 -28.31 1.17
C SER A 106 8.38 -27.05 0.36
N HIS A 107 7.12 -26.63 0.19
CA HIS A 107 6.79 -25.37 -0.51
C HIS A 107 7.23 -24.15 0.30
N ARG A 108 7.05 -24.18 1.63
CA ARG A 108 7.51 -23.10 2.52
C ARG A 108 9.02 -22.99 2.56
N GLN A 109 9.73 -24.11 2.60
CA GLN A 109 11.20 -24.15 2.55
C GLN A 109 11.72 -23.60 1.22
N ALA A 110 11.12 -24.00 0.10
CA ALA A 110 11.49 -23.49 -1.22
C ALA A 110 11.26 -21.97 -1.37
N ASN A 111 10.31 -21.40 -0.61
CA ASN A 111 10.03 -19.97 -0.57
C ASN A 111 10.80 -19.21 0.53
N ASN A 112 11.76 -19.87 1.22
CA ASN A 112 12.48 -19.28 2.37
C ASN A 112 11.54 -18.64 3.39
N PHE A 113 10.45 -19.33 3.74
CA PHE A 113 9.49 -18.82 4.70
C PHE A 113 10.11 -18.76 6.10
N HIS A 114 10.24 -17.54 6.63
CA HIS A 114 10.71 -17.25 7.99
C HIS A 114 9.72 -16.33 8.72
N TRP A 115 9.61 -16.51 10.05
CA TRP A 115 8.77 -15.66 10.89
C TRP A 115 9.41 -14.31 11.23
N GLU A 116 10.73 -14.22 11.10
CA GLU A 116 11.50 -13.03 11.45
C GLU A 116 11.09 -11.80 10.62
N PRO A 117 10.97 -11.86 9.28
CA PRO A 117 10.43 -10.75 8.49
C PRO A 117 9.03 -10.30 8.92
N ILE A 118 8.15 -11.25 9.29
CA ILE A 118 6.79 -10.94 9.75
C ILE A 118 6.83 -10.19 11.08
N ALA A 119 7.69 -10.63 12.01
CA ALA A 119 7.87 -9.98 13.30
C ALA A 119 8.52 -8.60 13.16
N GLU A 120 9.46 -8.42 12.24
CA GLU A 120 10.07 -7.13 11.93
C GLU A 120 9.05 -6.14 11.38
N VAL A 121 8.27 -6.54 10.37
CA VAL A 121 7.19 -5.71 9.82
C VAL A 121 6.18 -5.35 10.90
N ALA A 122 5.77 -6.29 11.76
CA ALA A 122 4.84 -6.01 12.85
C ALA A 122 5.39 -4.97 13.84
N LYS A 123 6.67 -5.07 14.23
CA LYS A 123 7.33 -4.09 15.11
C LYS A 123 7.44 -2.71 14.44
N LEU A 124 7.82 -2.68 13.17
CA LEU A 124 7.98 -1.46 12.39
C LEU A 124 6.64 -0.73 12.25
N PHE A 125 5.58 -1.43 11.86
CA PHE A 125 4.24 -0.86 11.76
C PHE A 125 3.72 -0.39 13.12
N ALA A 126 3.87 -1.19 14.18
CA ALA A 126 3.47 -0.77 15.52
C ALA A 126 4.19 0.52 15.95
N GLY A 127 5.51 0.61 15.74
CA GLY A 127 6.29 1.81 16.05
C GLY A 127 5.84 3.04 15.25
N ILE A 128 5.69 2.91 13.93
CA ILE A 128 5.28 4.02 13.06
C ILE A 128 3.86 4.49 13.43
N PHE A 129 2.89 3.58 13.59
CA PHE A 129 1.51 3.95 13.88
C PHE A 129 1.33 4.53 15.30
N ILE A 130 2.11 4.13 16.29
CA ILE A 130 2.10 4.78 17.61
C ILE A 130 2.66 6.20 17.49
N CYS A 131 3.78 6.39 16.79
CA CYS A 131 4.43 7.69 16.67
C CYS A 131 3.66 8.68 15.79
N ILE A 132 2.87 8.21 14.82
CA ILE A 132 2.14 9.09 13.89
C ILE A 132 0.86 9.68 14.47
N VAL A 133 0.24 9.02 15.47
CA VAL A 133 -0.99 9.52 16.12
C VAL A 133 -0.84 10.96 16.65
N PRO A 134 0.17 11.30 17.46
CA PRO A 134 0.35 12.69 17.91
C PRO A 134 0.67 13.64 16.75
N VAL A 135 1.39 13.18 15.72
CA VAL A 135 1.70 13.98 14.52
C VAL A 135 0.41 14.34 13.78
N ILE A 136 -0.48 13.37 13.55
CA ILE A 136 -1.79 13.59 12.92
C ILE A 136 -2.64 14.55 13.77
N ALA A 137 -2.63 14.41 15.10
CA ALA A 137 -3.35 15.31 15.98
C ALA A 137 -2.86 16.77 15.86
N ILE A 138 -1.54 16.98 15.70
CA ILE A 138 -0.98 18.30 15.43
C ILE A 138 -1.37 18.78 14.02
N LEU A 139 -1.29 17.92 12.99
CA LEU A 139 -1.64 18.29 11.62
C LEU A 139 -3.11 18.71 11.47
N ARG A 140 -4.02 18.11 12.24
CA ARG A 140 -5.44 18.52 12.30
C ARG A 140 -5.66 19.94 12.78
N SER A 141 -4.70 20.53 13.50
CA SER A 141 -4.77 21.97 13.86
C SER A 141 -4.44 22.90 12.68
N GLY A 142 -4.01 22.35 11.53
CA GLY A 142 -3.89 23.07 10.27
C GLY A 142 -2.96 24.28 10.36
N ALA A 143 -3.39 25.40 9.76
CA ALA A 143 -2.62 26.63 9.70
C ALA A 143 -2.41 27.31 11.08
N ASP A 144 -3.20 26.93 12.09
CA ASP A 144 -3.06 27.42 13.47
C ASP A 144 -2.20 26.49 14.34
N GLY A 145 -1.68 25.42 13.73
CA GLY A 145 -0.92 24.37 14.39
C GLY A 145 0.58 24.57 14.41
N ALA A 146 1.26 23.75 15.22
CA ALA A 146 2.74 23.74 15.27
C ALA A 146 3.39 23.34 13.93
N LEU A 147 2.64 22.75 13.01
CA LEU A 147 3.09 22.35 11.66
C LEU A 147 2.55 23.26 10.55
N ALA A 148 2.09 24.47 10.88
CA ALA A 148 1.66 25.49 9.91
C ALA A 148 2.66 25.75 8.75
N PRO A 149 4.00 25.70 8.96
CA PRO A 149 4.93 25.81 7.84
C PRO A 149 4.75 24.72 6.78
N LEU A 150 4.48 23.47 7.19
CA LEU A 150 4.20 22.38 6.24
C LEU A 150 2.88 22.60 5.49
N VAL A 151 1.84 23.09 6.18
CA VAL A 151 0.57 23.46 5.56
C VAL A 151 0.81 24.54 4.49
N SER A 152 1.59 25.56 4.81
CA SER A 152 1.89 26.65 3.87
C SER A 152 2.64 26.20 2.61
N LEU A 153 3.43 25.13 2.68
CA LEU A 153 4.14 24.57 1.52
C LEU A 153 3.20 23.86 0.53
N VAL A 154 2.05 23.38 1.01
CA VAL A 154 1.06 22.65 0.19
C VAL A 154 -0.20 23.46 -0.10
N SER A 155 -0.34 24.64 0.49
CA SER A 155 -1.43 25.59 0.22
C SER A 155 -1.02 26.64 -0.81
N SER A 156 -1.95 27.02 -1.66
CA SER A 156 -1.82 28.15 -2.57
C SER A 156 -1.90 29.49 -1.80
N PRO A 157 -1.51 30.62 -2.42
CA PRO A 157 -1.68 31.95 -1.83
C PRO A 157 -3.15 32.30 -1.53
N THR A 158 -4.12 31.61 -2.14
CA THR A 158 -5.56 31.77 -1.88
C THR A 158 -6.06 30.86 -0.75
N GLY A 159 -5.19 30.02 -0.16
CA GLY A 159 -5.51 29.10 0.92
C GLY A 159 -6.03 27.73 0.48
N GLU A 160 -6.20 27.52 -0.84
CA GLU A 160 -6.65 26.24 -1.40
C GLU A 160 -5.49 25.22 -1.51
N PRO A 161 -5.75 23.91 -1.47
CA PRO A 161 -4.71 22.90 -1.67
C PRO A 161 -4.10 23.00 -3.07
N SER A 162 -2.77 22.95 -3.14
CA SER A 162 -2.01 22.90 -4.38
C SER A 162 -1.71 21.46 -4.74
N ASP A 163 -2.43 20.90 -5.71
CA ASP A 163 -2.28 19.49 -6.13
C ASP A 163 -0.83 19.12 -6.49
N LEU A 164 -0.12 20.04 -7.17
CA LEU A 164 1.28 19.82 -7.54
C LEU A 164 2.18 19.74 -6.30
N ALA A 165 1.95 20.60 -5.32
CA ALA A 165 2.70 20.58 -4.07
C ALA A 165 2.37 19.33 -3.25
N TYR A 166 1.09 18.96 -3.15
CA TYR A 166 0.66 17.72 -2.51
C TYR A 166 1.31 16.49 -3.17
N PHE A 167 1.33 16.41 -4.50
CA PHE A 167 1.97 15.29 -5.21
C PHE A 167 3.45 15.15 -4.85
N TRP A 168 4.25 16.21 -5.01
CA TRP A 168 5.69 16.16 -4.79
C TRP A 168 6.06 16.02 -3.32
N MET A 169 5.37 16.70 -2.41
CA MET A 169 5.65 16.62 -0.98
C MET A 169 5.26 15.26 -0.40
N THR A 170 4.09 14.74 -0.80
CA THR A 170 3.68 13.39 -0.41
C THR A 170 4.69 12.37 -0.94
N GLY A 171 5.06 12.45 -2.21
CA GLY A 171 6.02 11.52 -2.80
C GLY A 171 7.43 11.61 -2.24
N ALA A 172 7.93 12.82 -1.97
CA ALA A 172 9.23 13.03 -1.34
C ALA A 172 9.27 12.49 0.09
N LEU A 173 8.17 12.55 0.84
CA LEU A 173 8.11 11.90 2.15
C LEU A 173 7.98 10.37 2.03
N SER A 174 7.16 9.90 1.08
CA SER A 174 6.94 8.47 0.83
C SER A 174 8.18 7.76 0.31
N SER A 175 9.14 8.46 -0.28
CA SER A 175 10.40 7.82 -0.68
C SER A 175 11.24 7.34 0.51
N PHE A 176 11.05 7.94 1.70
CA PHE A 176 11.74 7.55 2.93
C PHE A 176 10.86 6.77 3.91
N LEU A 177 9.55 7.00 3.89
CA LEU A 177 8.58 6.36 4.78
C LEU A 177 7.76 5.30 4.06
N ASP A 178 6.94 4.56 4.81
CA ASP A 178 5.91 3.71 4.23
C ASP A 178 4.77 4.54 3.62
N ASN A 179 4.14 4.01 2.57
CA ASN A 179 3.09 4.68 1.82
C ASN A 179 1.85 4.95 2.66
N ALA A 180 1.46 4.04 3.55
CA ALA A 180 0.23 4.18 4.33
C ALA A 180 0.31 5.32 5.38
N PRO A 181 1.36 5.40 6.22
CA PRO A 181 1.60 6.54 7.11
C PRO A 181 1.68 7.87 6.35
N THR A 182 2.40 7.90 5.22
CA THR A 182 2.55 9.10 4.40
C THR A 182 1.22 9.58 3.83
N TYR A 183 0.42 8.65 3.29
CA TYR A 183 -0.91 8.93 2.80
C TYR A 183 -1.80 9.56 3.88
N LEU A 184 -1.82 8.97 5.08
CA LEU A 184 -2.65 9.48 6.19
C LEU A 184 -2.24 10.89 6.62
N VAL A 185 -0.94 11.18 6.69
CA VAL A 185 -0.44 12.53 7.03
C VAL A 185 -0.96 13.58 6.06
N PHE A 186 -0.82 13.35 4.76
CA PHE A 186 -1.25 14.32 3.75
C PHE A 186 -2.77 14.34 3.55
N PHE A 187 -3.45 13.22 3.79
CA PHE A 187 -4.92 13.16 3.82
C PHE A 187 -5.50 14.06 4.93
N GLU A 188 -4.93 13.98 6.14
CA GLU A 188 -5.32 14.82 7.28
C GLU A 188 -4.91 16.28 7.06
N LEU A 189 -3.74 16.53 6.46
CA LEU A 189 -3.29 17.87 6.06
C LEU A 189 -4.26 18.52 5.04
N ALA A 190 -4.83 17.73 4.14
CA ALA A 190 -5.82 18.18 3.15
C ALA A 190 -7.24 18.33 3.73
N GLY A 191 -7.41 18.20 5.05
CA GLY A 191 -8.66 18.45 5.77
C GLY A 191 -9.28 17.20 6.39
N GLY A 192 -8.78 16.00 6.10
CA GLY A 192 -9.17 14.76 6.79
C GLY A 192 -10.62 14.32 6.59
N ASP A 193 -11.42 15.00 5.75
CA ASP A 193 -12.80 14.62 5.42
C ASP A 193 -12.85 13.80 4.12
N PRO A 194 -13.13 12.48 4.19
CA PRO A 194 -13.23 11.64 3.01
C PRO A 194 -14.31 12.09 2.04
N GLN A 195 -15.45 12.62 2.51
CA GLN A 195 -16.55 12.99 1.61
C GLN A 195 -16.15 14.19 0.76
N HIS A 196 -15.51 15.17 1.37
CA HIS A 196 -15.02 16.36 0.68
C HIS A 196 -13.85 16.06 -0.26
N LEU A 197 -12.89 15.26 0.20
CA LEU A 197 -11.72 14.83 -0.58
C LEU A 197 -12.08 13.91 -1.76
N MET A 198 -13.16 13.12 -1.66
CA MET A 198 -13.62 12.29 -2.76
C MET A 198 -14.48 13.05 -3.79
N THR A 199 -14.87 14.29 -3.49
CA THR A 199 -15.75 15.11 -4.34
C THR A 199 -15.06 16.40 -4.77
N THR A 200 -15.14 17.44 -3.94
CA THR A 200 -14.61 18.78 -4.21
C THR A 200 -13.10 18.77 -4.45
N PHE A 201 -12.35 18.04 -3.63
CA PHE A 201 -10.89 17.95 -3.71
C PHE A 201 -10.40 16.61 -4.26
N ALA A 202 -11.16 16.02 -5.18
CA ALA A 202 -10.82 14.74 -5.79
C ALA A 202 -9.44 14.73 -6.49
N SER A 203 -9.02 15.86 -7.06
CA SER A 203 -7.70 15.99 -7.69
C SER A 203 -6.57 16.06 -6.66
N THR A 204 -6.78 16.73 -5.52
CA THR A 204 -5.85 16.72 -4.39
C THR A 204 -5.71 15.33 -3.80
N LEU A 205 -6.83 14.62 -3.59
CA LEU A 205 -6.82 13.24 -3.12
C LEU A 205 -6.07 12.32 -4.10
N ALA A 206 -6.24 12.52 -5.40
CA ALA A 206 -5.50 11.81 -6.43
C ALA A 206 -3.99 12.12 -6.38
N ALA A 207 -3.61 13.38 -6.18
CA ALA A 207 -2.22 13.80 -6.03
C ALA A 207 -1.55 13.13 -4.81
N ILE A 208 -2.23 13.10 -3.67
CA ILE A 208 -1.76 12.40 -2.46
C ILE A 208 -1.60 10.90 -2.73
N SER A 209 -2.63 10.28 -3.33
CA SER A 209 -2.62 8.84 -3.62
C SER A 209 -1.49 8.46 -4.57
N ALA A 210 -1.31 9.23 -5.65
CA ALA A 210 -0.27 9.00 -6.64
C ALA A 210 1.12 9.26 -6.07
N GLY A 211 1.31 10.34 -5.32
CA GLY A 211 2.59 10.65 -4.66
C GLY A 211 3.00 9.55 -3.68
N ALA A 212 2.08 9.14 -2.79
CA ALA A 212 2.34 8.08 -1.81
C ALA A 212 2.68 6.73 -2.47
N VAL A 213 1.96 6.34 -3.53
CA VAL A 213 2.14 5.01 -4.14
C VAL A 213 3.30 4.94 -5.12
N PHE A 214 3.45 5.93 -6.01
CA PHE A 214 4.42 5.84 -7.12
C PHE A 214 5.84 6.28 -6.73
N MET A 215 6.00 7.05 -5.65
CA MET A 215 7.31 7.49 -5.17
C MET A 215 7.73 6.78 -3.87
N GLY A 216 6.94 5.80 -3.43
CA GLY A 216 7.13 5.03 -2.22
C GLY A 216 8.40 4.19 -2.21
N ALA A 217 9.13 4.17 -1.09
CA ALA A 217 10.26 3.27 -0.81
C ALA A 217 11.33 3.22 -1.93
N ASN A 218 11.67 4.39 -2.49
CA ASN A 218 12.70 4.51 -3.54
C ASN A 218 14.14 4.40 -3.03
N THR A 219 14.34 4.25 -1.72
CA THR A 219 15.64 4.09 -1.05
C THR A 219 15.56 3.11 0.10
#